data_AF-A0A565A5Y9-F1
#
_entry.id   AF-A0A565A5Y9-F1
#
_cell.length_a   1.000
_cell.length_b   1.000
_cell.length_c   1.000
_cell.angle_alpha   90.00
_cell.angle_beta   90.00
_cell.angle_gamma   90.00
#
_symmetry.space_group_name_H-M   'P 1'
#
loop_
_entity.id
_entity.type
_entity.pdbx_description
1 polymer ?
#
loop_
_entity_poly.entity_id
_entity_poly.type
_entity_poly.pdbx_seq_one_letter_code
_entity_poly.pdbx_strand_id
1 'polypeptide(L)'
;MSCSSNEKIDRYDFSNNIDKYITEVKKIENPIPPNTPLTDCDEYSNIHSLGNKEKANILCNNFSRLNKFLVSIKSEIHNYCNFLNYWFNSELSQALFSKNDSISDVYIGMETYLYTNQEYSPLNCELCNINKDELNKMKILYNLHEKRIEIHNIVNSQEQFEENKLHEPSTECFTNYNKGLAMCNNKEEKFCMLLENFKAEYRKLYPMVEKKGHDYSKYFKRLSGNENSNVVSTAVTGSIVGLIPLF
;
A
#
# COMPACT_ATOMS: atom_id res chain seq x y z
N MET A 1 -17.37 14.21 6.55
CA MET A 1 -18.57 13.60 5.90
C MET A 1 -18.25 12.19 5.44
N SER A 2 -19.21 11.25 5.44
CA SER A 2 -19.00 9.91 4.86
C SER A 2 -19.05 9.96 3.33
N CYS A 3 -18.22 9.15 2.67
CA CYS A 3 -18.24 9.06 1.19
C CYS A 3 -19.58 8.49 0.70
N SER A 4 -20.10 8.97 -0.43
CA SER A 4 -21.37 8.48 -0.98
C SER A 4 -21.20 7.09 -1.62
N SER A 5 -22.30 6.34 -1.79
CA SER A 5 -22.26 4.99 -2.36
C SER A 5 -22.03 4.99 -3.87
N ASN A 6 -22.41 6.05 -4.60
CA ASN A 6 -22.23 6.10 -6.06
C ASN A 6 -20.77 6.36 -6.46
N GLU A 7 -19.96 6.91 -5.55
CA GLU A 7 -18.51 7.11 -5.71
C GLU A 7 -17.68 5.83 -5.60
N LYS A 8 -18.28 4.67 -5.25
CA LYS A 8 -17.53 3.41 -5.03
C LYS A 8 -16.64 3.02 -6.20
N ILE A 9 -17.15 3.18 -7.43
CA ILE A 9 -16.46 2.76 -8.66
C ILE A 9 -15.25 3.67 -8.93
N ASP A 10 -15.46 4.99 -8.82
CA ASP A 10 -14.44 5.99 -9.10
C ASP A 10 -13.34 6.00 -8.04
N ARG A 11 -13.68 5.68 -6.77
CA ARG A 11 -12.73 5.65 -5.65
C ARG A 11 -11.55 4.69 -5.85
N TYR A 12 -11.69 3.64 -6.66
CA TYR A 12 -10.59 2.73 -6.95
C TYR A 12 -9.71 3.18 -8.11
N ASP A 13 -10.04 4.25 -8.82
CA ASP A 13 -9.32 4.61 -10.04
C ASP A 13 -7.91 5.15 -9.80
N PHE A 14 -7.53 5.39 -8.53
CA PHE A 14 -6.12 5.57 -8.18
C PHE A 14 -5.29 4.31 -8.45
N SER A 15 -5.93 3.13 -8.51
CA SER A 15 -5.28 1.85 -8.84
C SER A 15 -4.60 1.87 -10.21
N ASN A 16 -5.07 2.71 -11.13
CA ASN A 16 -4.47 2.87 -12.46
C ASN A 16 -3.05 3.45 -12.41
N ASN A 17 -2.70 4.21 -11.36
CA ASN A 17 -1.40 4.86 -11.18
C ASN A 17 -0.74 4.49 -9.84
N ILE A 18 -1.19 3.40 -9.21
CA ILE A 18 -0.82 3.04 -7.83
C ILE A 18 0.67 2.80 -7.65
N ASP A 19 1.36 2.27 -8.65
CA ASP A 19 2.81 2.06 -8.59
C ASP A 19 3.58 3.38 -8.49
N LYS A 20 3.12 4.43 -9.21
CA LYS A 20 3.69 5.79 -9.13
C LYS A 20 3.47 6.35 -7.73
N TYR A 21 2.26 6.21 -7.19
CA TYR A 21 1.93 6.68 -5.84
C TYR A 21 2.75 5.96 -4.75
N ILE A 22 2.84 4.63 -4.80
CA ILE A 22 3.62 3.83 -3.84
C ILE A 22 5.09 4.24 -3.86
N THR A 23 5.67 4.39 -5.05
CA THR A 23 7.09 4.76 -5.19
C THR A 23 7.40 6.09 -4.50
N GLU A 24 6.49 7.07 -4.59
CA GLU A 24 6.67 8.37 -3.95
C GLU A 24 6.40 8.32 -2.44
N VAL A 25 5.39 7.59 -1.99
CA VAL A 25 5.16 7.40 -0.54
C VAL A 25 6.37 6.75 0.12
N LYS A 26 7.00 5.75 -0.50
CA LYS A 26 8.24 5.14 0.04
C LYS A 26 9.41 6.11 0.16
N LYS A 27 9.48 7.15 -0.68
CA LYS A 27 10.50 8.21 -0.54
C LYS A 27 10.23 9.09 0.68
N ILE A 28 8.97 9.20 1.10
CA ILE A 28 8.54 9.96 2.28
C ILE A 28 8.78 9.14 3.57
N GLU A 29 8.59 7.80 3.54
CA GLU A 29 8.69 6.90 4.70
C GLU A 29 10.12 6.46 5.07
N ASN A 30 11.06 6.45 4.13
CA ASN A 30 12.47 6.08 4.40
C ASN A 30 13.20 7.12 5.28
N PRO A 31 14.22 6.72 6.07
CA PRO A 31 14.83 7.57 7.09
C PRO A 31 15.26 8.92 6.51
N ILE A 32 14.67 9.94 7.09
CA ILE A 32 14.53 11.28 6.55
C ILE A 32 15.91 11.97 6.41
N PRO A 33 16.31 12.50 5.24
CA PRO A 33 17.27 13.61 5.19
C PRO A 33 16.71 14.77 6.01
N PRO A 34 17.53 15.48 6.81
CA PRO A 34 17.08 16.34 7.91
C PRO A 34 15.81 17.11 7.56
N ASN A 35 14.76 16.90 8.37
CA ASN A 35 13.58 17.72 8.35
C ASN A 35 14.02 19.18 8.25
N THR A 36 13.52 19.92 7.27
CA THR A 36 13.18 21.31 7.55
C THR A 36 11.77 21.22 8.10
N PRO A 37 11.56 21.15 9.43
CA PRO A 37 10.22 21.13 9.99
C PRO A 37 9.50 22.38 9.46
N LEU A 38 8.30 22.19 8.91
CA LEU A 38 7.49 23.33 8.53
C LEU A 38 6.92 23.93 9.83
N THR A 39 7.24 25.20 10.09
CA THR A 39 6.65 25.95 11.20
C THR A 39 5.12 25.84 11.21
N ASP A 40 4.52 25.78 10.01
CA ASP A 40 3.09 25.61 9.80
C ASP A 40 2.56 24.27 10.36
N CYS A 41 3.34 23.19 10.24
CA CYS A 41 2.97 21.88 10.80
C CYS A 41 3.18 21.81 12.31
N ASP A 42 4.16 22.57 12.85
CA ASP A 42 4.31 22.72 14.29
C ASP A 42 3.11 23.45 14.88
N GLU A 43 2.68 24.56 14.26
CA GLU A 43 1.48 25.31 14.64
C GLU A 43 0.21 24.45 14.52
N TYR A 44 0.01 23.77 13.39
CA TYR A 44 -1.10 22.85 13.20
C TYR A 44 -1.16 21.82 14.33
N SER A 45 -0.07 21.12 14.61
CA SER A 45 -0.04 20.03 15.60
C SER A 45 -0.24 20.49 17.05
N ASN A 46 0.10 21.75 17.36
CA ASN A 46 -0.17 22.36 18.67
C ASN A 46 -1.67 22.56 18.91
N ILE A 47 -2.43 22.85 17.86
CA ILE A 47 -3.86 23.14 17.93
C ILE A 47 -4.68 21.87 17.68
N HIS A 48 -4.29 21.10 16.67
CA HIS A 48 -4.90 19.85 16.23
C HIS A 48 -3.99 18.67 16.57
N SER A 49 -3.98 18.29 17.85
CA SER A 49 -3.12 17.19 18.31
C SER A 49 -3.54 15.81 17.77
N LEU A 50 -4.78 15.63 17.30
CA LEU A 50 -5.33 14.34 16.86
C LEU A 50 -5.16 13.21 17.91
N GLY A 51 -5.08 13.57 19.20
CA GLY A 51 -4.76 12.68 20.31
C GLY A 51 -3.26 12.45 20.54
N ASN A 52 -2.38 12.83 19.60
CA ASN A 52 -0.92 12.79 19.74
C ASN A 52 -0.25 13.86 18.84
N LYS A 53 0.24 14.94 19.48
CA LYS A 53 0.88 16.08 18.80
C LYS A 53 2.03 15.67 17.87
N GLU A 54 2.93 14.79 18.32
CA GLU A 54 4.08 14.35 17.51
C GLU A 54 3.62 13.66 16.23
N LYS A 55 2.59 12.82 16.32
CA LYS A 55 2.01 12.14 15.15
C LYS A 55 1.25 13.09 14.24
N ALA A 56 0.50 14.04 14.79
CA ALA A 56 -0.15 15.08 14.00
C ALA A 56 0.88 15.91 13.21
N ASN A 57 2.02 16.22 13.83
CA ASN A 57 3.13 16.91 13.18
C ASN A 57 3.76 16.07 12.06
N ILE A 58 4.05 14.80 12.32
CA ILE A 58 4.59 13.87 11.31
C ILE A 58 3.60 13.72 10.13
N LEU A 59 2.31 13.55 10.43
CA LEU A 59 1.26 13.43 9.42
C LEU A 59 1.19 14.68 8.54
N CYS A 60 1.22 15.88 9.13
CA CYS A 60 1.22 17.15 8.39
C CYS A 60 2.46 17.29 7.48
N ASN A 61 3.66 16.96 8.00
CA ASN A 61 4.90 17.02 7.21
C ASN A 61 4.87 16.02 6.04
N ASN A 62 4.39 14.80 6.28
CA ASN A 62 4.22 13.79 5.24
C ASN A 62 3.20 14.23 4.20
N PHE A 63 2.07 14.81 4.64
CA PHE A 63 1.07 15.38 3.74
C PHE A 63 1.65 16.50 2.89
N SER A 64 2.43 17.44 3.44
CA SER A 64 3.05 18.52 2.66
C SER A 64 3.97 17.98 1.55
N ARG A 65 4.79 16.97 1.85
CA ARG A 65 5.65 16.29 0.86
C ARG A 65 4.82 15.59 -0.21
N LEU A 66 3.80 14.83 0.21
CA LEU A 66 2.90 14.16 -0.71
C LEU A 66 2.16 15.18 -1.60
N ASN A 67 1.70 16.29 -1.03
CA ASN A 67 1.02 17.37 -1.75
C ASN A 67 1.91 17.94 -2.85
N LYS A 68 3.19 18.23 -2.55
CA LYS A 68 4.16 18.71 -3.54
C LYS A 68 4.31 17.74 -4.73
N PHE A 69 4.31 16.43 -4.45
CA PHE A 69 4.28 15.41 -5.50
C PHE A 69 2.95 15.39 -6.26
N LEU A 70 1.81 15.35 -5.59
CA LEU A 70 0.50 15.30 -6.25
C LEU A 70 0.26 16.53 -7.12
N VAL A 71 0.70 17.71 -6.69
CA VAL A 71 0.66 18.95 -7.47
C VAL A 71 1.48 18.85 -8.74
N SER A 72 2.65 18.19 -8.71
CA SER A 72 3.50 18.06 -9.89
C SER A 72 2.93 17.11 -10.95
N ILE A 73 2.03 16.19 -10.56
CA ILE A 73 1.43 15.21 -11.47
C ILE A 73 -0.05 15.46 -11.78
N LYS A 74 -0.69 16.47 -11.18
CA LYS A 74 -2.14 16.69 -11.29
C LYS A 74 -2.63 16.98 -12.72
N SER A 75 -1.76 17.45 -13.61
CA SER A 75 -2.07 17.66 -15.03
C SER A 75 -2.04 16.38 -15.86
N GLU A 76 -1.32 15.35 -15.38
CA GLU A 76 -1.14 14.07 -16.09
C GLU A 76 -2.13 13.02 -15.58
N ILE A 77 -2.40 13.03 -14.28
CA ILE A 77 -3.20 12.02 -13.60
C ILE A 77 -4.41 12.70 -12.99
N HIS A 78 -5.61 12.23 -13.33
CA HIS A 78 -6.86 12.85 -12.88
C HIS A 78 -7.36 12.31 -11.52
N ASN A 79 -6.84 11.17 -11.06
CA ASN A 79 -7.37 10.43 -9.90
C ASN A 79 -6.55 10.61 -8.60
N TYR A 80 -5.75 11.68 -8.51
CA TYR A 80 -4.91 11.95 -7.34
C TYR A 80 -5.73 12.23 -6.08
N CYS A 81 -6.93 12.82 -6.20
CA CYS A 81 -7.80 13.03 -5.04
C CYS A 81 -8.29 11.70 -4.45
N ASN A 82 -8.55 10.69 -5.29
CA ASN A 82 -8.93 9.35 -4.81
C ASN A 82 -7.77 8.69 -4.07
N PHE A 83 -6.54 8.86 -4.56
CA PHE A 83 -5.35 8.42 -3.85
C PHE A 83 -5.18 9.15 -2.51
N LEU A 84 -5.29 10.48 -2.51
CA LEU A 84 -5.14 11.30 -1.32
C LEU A 84 -6.20 10.93 -0.25
N ASN A 85 -7.44 10.70 -0.67
CA ASN A 85 -8.52 10.26 0.20
C ASN A 85 -8.21 8.89 0.81
N TYR A 86 -7.75 7.93 0.01
CA TYR A 86 -7.26 6.64 0.50
C TYR A 86 -6.12 6.81 1.51
N TRP A 87 -5.11 7.62 1.18
CA TRP A 87 -3.92 7.82 2.00
C TRP A 87 -4.29 8.37 3.37
N PHE A 88 -5.07 9.46 3.44
CA PHE A 88 -5.54 10.02 4.72
C PHE A 88 -6.36 9.02 5.54
N ASN A 89 -7.30 8.31 4.91
CA ASN A 89 -8.08 7.28 5.61
C ASN A 89 -7.17 6.15 6.13
N SER A 90 -6.14 5.77 5.37
CA SER A 90 -5.17 4.76 5.79
C SER A 90 -4.37 5.21 7.01
N GLU A 91 -3.79 6.41 6.96
CA GLU A 91 -3.00 7.01 8.04
C GLU A 91 -3.82 7.18 9.32
N LEU A 92 -5.01 7.78 9.22
CA LEU A 92 -5.85 8.09 10.38
C LEU A 92 -6.55 6.87 10.98
N SER A 93 -6.64 5.75 10.24
CA SER A 93 -7.16 4.49 10.77
C SER A 93 -6.17 3.73 11.68
N GLN A 94 -4.92 4.19 11.80
CA GLN A 94 -3.95 3.62 12.72
C GLN A 94 -4.42 3.86 14.17
N ALA A 95 -4.12 2.92 15.08
CA ALA A 95 -4.66 2.87 16.45
C ALA A 95 -4.31 4.07 17.36
N LEU A 96 -3.58 5.05 16.83
CA LEU A 96 -2.90 6.11 17.55
C LEU A 96 -3.56 7.49 17.35
N PHE A 97 -4.55 7.59 16.46
CA PHE A 97 -5.32 8.80 16.23
C PHE A 97 -6.70 8.72 16.90
N SER A 98 -7.24 9.88 17.28
CA SER A 98 -8.60 10.00 17.80
C SER A 98 -9.62 9.48 16.77
N LYS A 99 -10.53 8.62 17.20
CA LYS A 99 -11.56 8.01 16.33
C LYS A 99 -12.64 8.99 15.86
N ASN A 100 -12.67 10.21 16.40
CA ASN A 100 -13.75 11.16 16.18
C ASN A 100 -13.44 12.22 15.11
N ASP A 101 -12.20 12.29 14.62
CA ASP A 101 -11.81 13.31 13.66
C ASP A 101 -12.27 12.93 12.24
N SER A 102 -13.04 13.81 11.61
CA SER A 102 -13.47 13.67 10.21
C SER A 102 -12.27 13.88 9.29
N ILE A 103 -12.07 12.98 8.32
CA ILE A 103 -10.96 13.06 7.34
C ILE A 103 -10.93 14.42 6.63
N SER A 104 -12.13 14.94 6.30
CA SER A 104 -12.29 16.24 5.66
C SER A 104 -11.77 17.38 6.56
N ASP A 105 -12.07 17.33 7.85
CA ASP A 105 -11.71 18.37 8.82
C ASP A 105 -10.20 18.36 9.07
N VAL A 106 -9.61 17.17 9.15
CA VAL A 106 -8.14 17.00 9.27
C VAL A 106 -7.43 17.58 8.05
N TYR A 107 -7.89 17.24 6.85
CA TYR A 107 -7.33 17.72 5.59
C TYR A 107 -7.46 19.25 5.45
N ILE A 108 -8.66 19.80 5.63
CA ILE A 108 -8.90 21.25 5.55
C ILE A 108 -8.07 21.99 6.60
N GLY A 109 -7.97 21.43 7.81
CA GLY A 109 -7.10 21.96 8.85
C GLY A 109 -5.65 22.04 8.37
N MET A 110 -5.07 20.94 7.89
CA MET A 110 -3.70 20.95 7.38
C MET A 110 -3.51 21.91 6.19
N GLU A 111 -4.43 21.93 5.22
CA GLU A 111 -4.37 22.87 4.09
C GLU A 111 -4.38 24.32 4.58
N THR A 112 -5.22 24.66 5.56
CA THR A 112 -5.32 26.03 6.11
C THR A 112 -3.99 26.52 6.67
N TYR A 113 -3.30 25.67 7.44
CA TYR A 113 -1.98 26.02 7.99
C TYR A 113 -0.92 26.01 6.90
N LEU A 114 -0.92 25.06 5.98
CA LEU A 114 0.09 25.02 4.91
C LEU A 114 -0.09 26.15 3.90
N TYR A 115 -1.28 26.72 3.76
CA TYR A 115 -1.55 27.82 2.82
C TYR A 115 -0.83 29.12 3.16
N THR A 116 -0.34 29.28 4.40
CA THR A 116 0.54 30.41 4.78
C THR A 116 1.90 30.31 4.10
N ASN A 117 2.29 29.12 3.66
CA ASN A 117 3.56 28.84 3.00
C ASN A 117 3.47 29.17 1.50
N GLN A 118 4.35 30.05 1.02
CA GLN A 118 4.36 30.47 -0.39
C GLN A 118 4.69 29.36 -1.38
N GLU A 119 5.32 28.26 -0.94
CA GLU A 119 5.58 27.08 -1.78
C GLU A 119 4.38 26.12 -1.85
N TYR A 120 3.37 26.30 -1.01
CA TYR A 120 2.21 25.43 -0.98
C TYR A 120 1.27 25.73 -2.15
N SER A 121 0.74 24.67 -2.76
CA SER A 121 -0.27 24.75 -3.81
C SER A 121 -1.41 23.80 -3.48
N PRO A 122 -2.67 24.29 -3.41
CA PRO A 122 -3.79 23.43 -3.09
C PRO A 122 -4.07 22.43 -4.22
N LEU A 123 -4.53 21.25 -3.82
CA LEU A 123 -4.99 20.20 -4.72
C LEU A 123 -6.47 20.32 -5.08
N ASN A 124 -7.24 21.07 -4.29
CA ASN A 124 -8.69 21.22 -4.42
C ASN A 124 -9.43 19.86 -4.41
N CYS A 125 -9.03 18.98 -3.50
CA CYS A 125 -9.68 17.67 -3.33
C CYS A 125 -10.80 17.73 -2.29
N GLU A 126 -11.88 17.00 -2.53
CA GLU A 126 -12.89 16.74 -1.52
C GLU A 126 -12.63 15.37 -0.89
N LEU A 127 -12.22 15.36 0.39
CA LEU A 127 -11.96 14.12 1.11
C LEU A 127 -13.13 13.72 2.00
N CYS A 128 -13.31 12.41 2.20
CA CYS A 128 -14.45 11.86 2.93
C CYS A 128 -14.05 10.59 3.69
N ASN A 129 -14.85 10.23 4.69
CA ASN A 129 -14.62 9.04 5.50
C ASN A 129 -14.98 7.79 4.69
N ILE A 130 -13.99 6.95 4.42
CA ILE A 130 -14.16 5.64 3.79
C ILE A 130 -14.55 4.65 4.89
N ASN A 131 -15.63 3.89 4.67
CA ASN A 131 -16.05 2.87 5.65
C ASN A 131 -14.96 1.80 5.81
N LYS A 132 -14.91 1.17 6.98
CA LYS A 132 -13.83 0.25 7.37
C LYS A 132 -13.64 -0.91 6.39
N ASP A 133 -14.71 -1.51 5.89
CA ASP A 133 -14.63 -2.67 5.01
C ASP A 133 -14.06 -2.28 3.64
N GLU A 134 -14.48 -1.14 3.11
CA GLU A 134 -13.97 -0.57 1.87
C GLU A 134 -12.50 -0.16 1.99
N LEU A 135 -12.14 0.50 3.09
CA LEU A 135 -10.76 0.88 3.37
C LEU A 135 -9.86 -0.36 3.47
N ASN A 136 -10.36 -1.44 4.08
CA ASN A 136 -9.61 -2.70 4.19
C ASN A 136 -9.34 -3.33 2.81
N LYS A 137 -10.32 -3.31 1.90
CA LYS A 137 -10.14 -3.73 0.50
C LYS A 137 -9.08 -2.89 -0.22
N MET A 138 -9.11 -1.57 -0.06
CA MET A 138 -8.10 -0.68 -0.65
C MET A 138 -6.69 -0.92 -0.07
N LYS A 139 -6.58 -1.14 1.24
CA LYS A 139 -5.31 -1.49 1.90
C LYS A 139 -4.71 -2.80 1.36
N ILE A 140 -5.55 -3.80 1.10
CA ILE A 140 -5.11 -5.04 0.45
C ILE A 140 -4.54 -4.74 -0.93
N LEU A 141 -5.25 -3.99 -1.79
CA LEU A 141 -4.72 -3.63 -3.11
C LEU A 141 -3.40 -2.87 -3.02
N TYR A 142 -3.31 -1.88 -2.13
CA TYR A 142 -2.09 -1.11 -1.94
C TYR A 142 -0.90 -2.01 -1.54
N ASN A 143 -1.09 -2.86 -0.53
CA ASN A 143 -0.03 -3.78 -0.08
C ASN A 143 0.38 -4.77 -1.18
N LEU A 144 -0.57 -5.29 -1.95
CA LEU A 144 -0.27 -6.18 -3.08
C LEU A 144 0.66 -5.53 -4.10
N HIS A 145 0.34 -4.31 -4.52
CA HIS A 145 1.19 -3.54 -5.43
C HIS A 145 2.54 -3.20 -4.82
N GLU A 146 2.56 -2.82 -3.54
CA GLU A 146 3.77 -2.51 -2.81
C GLU A 146 4.76 -3.68 -2.80
N LYS A 147 4.27 -4.86 -2.41
CA LYS A 147 5.08 -6.08 -2.32
C LYS A 147 5.50 -6.56 -3.71
N ARG A 148 4.65 -6.38 -4.73
CA ARG A 148 5.03 -6.67 -6.12
C ARG A 148 6.21 -5.81 -6.57
N ILE A 149 6.19 -4.50 -6.29
CA ILE A 149 7.29 -3.58 -6.62
C ILE A 149 8.56 -3.98 -5.88
N GLU A 150 8.45 -4.32 -4.59
CA GLU A 150 9.57 -4.78 -3.78
C GLU A 150 10.22 -6.05 -4.37
N ILE A 151 9.40 -7.07 -4.66
CA ILE A 151 9.85 -8.31 -5.30
C ILE A 151 10.49 -8.03 -6.66
N HIS A 152 9.88 -7.17 -7.49
CA HIS A 152 10.42 -6.79 -8.79
C HIS A 152 11.82 -6.19 -8.65
N ASN A 153 12.02 -5.29 -7.68
CA ASN A 153 13.30 -4.64 -7.44
C ASN A 153 14.36 -5.65 -6.97
N ILE A 154 14.01 -6.57 -6.06
CA ILE A 154 14.91 -7.63 -5.59
C ILE A 154 15.31 -8.55 -6.74
N VAL A 155 14.34 -8.99 -7.54
CA VAL A 155 14.58 -9.88 -8.69
C VAL A 155 15.38 -9.19 -9.78
N ASN A 156 15.32 -7.86 -9.91
CA ASN A 156 16.14 -7.12 -10.87
C ASN A 156 17.48 -6.63 -10.31
N SER A 157 17.69 -6.75 -9.00
CA SER A 157 18.92 -6.30 -8.36
C SER A 157 20.14 -7.10 -8.81
N GLN A 158 21.29 -6.43 -8.78
CA GLN A 158 22.61 -7.04 -8.92
C GLN A 158 23.25 -7.36 -7.57
N GLU A 159 22.58 -7.00 -6.47
CA GLU A 159 23.04 -7.29 -5.11
C GLU A 159 23.09 -8.80 -4.84
N GLN A 160 23.86 -9.15 -3.81
CA GLN A 160 23.91 -10.52 -3.32
C GLN A 160 22.51 -10.96 -2.88
N PHE A 161 22.10 -12.15 -3.31
CA PHE A 161 20.81 -12.70 -2.96
C PHE A 161 20.75 -13.02 -1.46
N GLU A 162 19.72 -12.51 -0.81
CA GLU A 162 19.38 -12.83 0.57
C GLU A 162 17.98 -13.43 0.61
N GLU A 163 17.85 -14.63 1.18
CA GLU A 163 16.60 -15.40 1.18
C GLU A 163 15.42 -14.61 1.77
N ASN A 164 15.64 -13.96 2.93
CA ASN A 164 14.59 -13.26 3.67
C ASN A 164 14.07 -12.05 2.90
N LYS A 165 14.96 -11.33 2.18
CA LYS A 165 14.58 -10.17 1.38
C LYS A 165 13.55 -10.52 0.32
N LEU A 166 13.59 -11.72 -0.27
CA LEU A 166 12.57 -12.18 -1.22
C LEU A 166 11.40 -12.91 -0.53
N HIS A 167 11.70 -13.75 0.45
CA HIS A 167 10.71 -14.61 1.08
C HIS A 167 9.62 -13.83 1.81
N GLU A 168 9.99 -12.79 2.54
CA GLU A 168 9.07 -11.95 3.33
C GLU A 168 8.05 -11.24 2.44
N PRO A 169 8.44 -10.39 1.46
CA PRO A 169 7.46 -9.70 0.64
C PRO A 169 6.65 -10.65 -0.25
N SER A 170 7.23 -11.78 -0.67
CA SER A 170 6.50 -12.78 -1.43
C SER A 170 5.44 -13.51 -0.59
N THR A 171 5.75 -13.82 0.66
CA THR A 171 4.80 -14.42 1.62
C THR A 171 3.69 -13.46 2.00
N GLU A 172 4.02 -12.19 2.21
CA GLU A 172 3.05 -11.15 2.51
C GLU A 172 2.10 -10.91 1.33
N CYS A 173 2.64 -10.79 0.11
CA CYS A 173 1.86 -10.66 -1.11
C CYS A 173 0.89 -11.84 -1.30
N PHE A 174 1.39 -13.09 -1.18
CA PHE A 174 0.56 -14.28 -1.27
C PHE A 174 -0.57 -14.29 -0.24
N THR A 175 -0.26 -13.93 1.01
CA THR A 175 -1.22 -13.91 2.11
C THR A 175 -2.31 -12.85 1.88
N ASN A 176 -1.93 -11.63 1.50
CA ASN A 176 -2.88 -10.55 1.23
C ASN A 176 -3.72 -10.81 -0.03
N TYR A 177 -3.16 -11.50 -1.03
CA TYR A 177 -3.93 -11.87 -2.23
C TYR A 177 -5.04 -12.85 -1.87
N ASN A 178 -4.74 -13.88 -1.07
CA ASN A 178 -5.75 -14.84 -0.61
C ASN A 178 -6.80 -14.20 0.31
N LYS A 179 -6.41 -13.25 1.17
CA LYS A 179 -7.37 -12.44 1.95
C LYS A 179 -8.30 -11.64 1.03
N GLY A 180 -7.75 -11.03 0.00
CA GLY A 180 -8.53 -10.30 -1.01
C GLY A 180 -9.49 -11.21 -1.76
N LEU A 181 -9.05 -12.39 -2.20
CA LEU A 181 -9.91 -13.38 -2.84
C LEU A 181 -11.08 -13.81 -1.94
N ALA A 182 -10.85 -14.00 -0.63
CA ALA A 182 -11.91 -14.33 0.31
C ALA A 182 -12.94 -13.19 0.49
N MET A 183 -12.61 -11.96 0.11
CA MET A 183 -13.53 -10.82 0.12
C MET A 183 -14.29 -10.64 -1.22
N CYS A 184 -14.01 -11.49 -2.21
CA CYS A 184 -14.64 -11.43 -3.53
C CYS A 184 -15.91 -12.25 -3.63
N ASN A 185 -17.01 -11.67 -3.15
CA ASN A 185 -18.34 -12.28 -3.24
C ASN A 185 -18.95 -12.17 -4.64
N ASN A 186 -18.58 -11.13 -5.41
CA ASN A 186 -19.02 -10.92 -6.78
C ASN A 186 -17.81 -10.57 -7.66
N LYS A 187 -17.58 -11.33 -8.74
CA LYS A 187 -16.47 -11.11 -9.68
C LYS A 187 -16.58 -9.78 -10.43
N GLU A 188 -17.78 -9.24 -10.57
CA GLU A 188 -18.04 -7.94 -11.21
C GLU A 188 -17.81 -6.75 -10.26
N GLU A 189 -17.56 -7.01 -8.97
CA GLU A 189 -17.15 -5.94 -8.06
C GLU A 189 -15.78 -5.38 -8.51
N LYS A 190 -15.68 -4.06 -8.62
CA LYS A 190 -14.46 -3.34 -9.05
C LYS A 190 -13.20 -3.84 -8.31
N PHE A 191 -13.29 -4.07 -7.00
CA PHE A 191 -12.20 -4.63 -6.20
C PHE A 191 -11.71 -6.00 -6.74
N CYS A 192 -12.63 -6.88 -7.09
CA CYS A 192 -12.33 -8.22 -7.61
C CYS A 192 -11.74 -8.19 -9.01
N MET A 193 -12.22 -7.27 -9.86
CA MET A 193 -11.60 -7.01 -11.15
C MET A 193 -10.15 -6.53 -10.99
N LEU A 194 -9.89 -5.64 -10.03
CA LEU A 194 -8.54 -5.15 -9.74
C LEU A 194 -7.63 -6.23 -9.18
N LEU A 195 -8.14 -7.15 -8.36
CA LEU A 195 -7.37 -8.32 -7.91
C LEU A 195 -6.98 -9.26 -9.04
N GLU A 196 -7.87 -9.52 -10.00
CA GLU A 196 -7.53 -10.35 -11.17
C GLU A 196 -6.53 -9.64 -12.09
N ASN A 197 -6.66 -8.32 -12.28
CA ASN A 197 -5.65 -7.53 -12.98
C ASN A 197 -4.29 -7.59 -12.28
N PHE A 198 -4.28 -7.43 -10.95
CA PHE A 198 -3.06 -7.53 -10.15
C PHE A 198 -2.38 -8.89 -10.34
N LYS A 199 -3.14 -9.99 -10.31
CA LYS A 199 -2.63 -11.35 -10.53
C LYS A 199 -1.97 -11.50 -11.89
N ALA A 200 -2.59 -10.94 -12.94
CA ALA A 200 -2.01 -10.96 -14.29
C ALA A 200 -0.66 -10.22 -14.33
N GLU A 201 -0.56 -9.07 -13.67
CA GLU A 201 0.69 -8.33 -13.55
C GLU A 201 1.74 -9.07 -12.71
N TYR A 202 1.35 -9.66 -11.57
CA TYR A 202 2.26 -10.42 -10.70
C TYR A 202 2.85 -11.64 -11.43
N ARG A 203 2.08 -12.30 -12.29
CA ARG A 203 2.55 -13.43 -13.12
C ARG A 203 3.70 -13.05 -14.06
N LYS A 204 3.86 -11.78 -14.41
CA LYS A 204 5.01 -11.31 -15.20
C LYS A 204 6.34 -11.46 -14.45
N LEU A 205 6.32 -11.56 -13.12
CA LEU A 205 7.51 -11.84 -12.32
C LEU A 205 7.99 -13.30 -12.42
N TYR A 206 7.13 -14.24 -12.83
CA TYR A 206 7.45 -15.67 -12.84
C TYR A 206 8.66 -15.99 -13.73
N PRO A 207 8.70 -15.60 -15.01
CA PRO A 207 9.88 -15.86 -15.85
C PRO A 207 11.13 -15.12 -15.37
N MET A 208 10.98 -13.97 -14.69
CA MET A 208 12.11 -13.21 -14.15
C MET A 208 12.78 -13.94 -12.99
N VAL A 209 11.96 -14.48 -12.08
CA VAL A 209 12.40 -15.30 -10.95
C VAL A 209 13.04 -16.61 -11.43
N GLU A 210 12.41 -17.29 -12.40
CA GLU A 210 12.95 -18.53 -12.99
C GLU A 210 14.33 -18.31 -13.61
N LYS A 211 14.52 -17.19 -14.32
CA LYS A 211 15.81 -16.83 -14.93
C LYS A 211 16.92 -16.60 -13.91
N LYS A 212 16.59 -16.14 -12.69
CA LYS A 212 17.57 -15.96 -11.61
C LYS A 212 18.00 -17.29 -10.98
N GLY A 213 17.22 -18.36 -11.17
CA GLY A 213 17.57 -19.72 -10.78
C GLY A 213 16.83 -20.26 -9.57
N HIS A 214 17.28 -21.42 -9.11
CA HIS A 214 16.62 -22.21 -8.06
C HIS A 214 16.47 -21.43 -6.76
N ASP A 215 17.49 -20.70 -6.33
CA ASP A 215 17.49 -20.01 -5.04
C ASP A 215 16.40 -18.95 -4.97
N TYR A 216 16.20 -18.15 -6.03
CA TYR A 216 15.10 -17.19 -6.09
C TYR A 216 13.74 -17.90 -6.15
N SER A 217 13.63 -18.95 -6.96
CA SER A 217 12.39 -19.71 -7.15
C SER A 217 11.91 -20.38 -5.85
N LYS A 218 12.84 -20.83 -5.00
CA LYS A 218 12.55 -21.46 -3.70
C LYS A 218 11.84 -20.51 -2.73
N TYR A 219 12.20 -19.23 -2.72
CA TYR A 219 11.67 -18.24 -1.76
C TYR A 219 10.51 -17.41 -2.32
N PHE A 220 10.27 -17.46 -3.64
CA PHE A 220 9.15 -16.80 -4.29
C PHE A 220 7.87 -17.66 -4.30
N LYS A 221 6.79 -17.12 -3.77
CA LYS A 221 5.44 -17.69 -3.83
C LYS A 221 4.70 -17.21 -5.07
N ARG A 222 4.24 -18.17 -5.87
CA ARG A 222 3.27 -17.93 -6.95
C ARG A 222 1.88 -17.73 -6.34
N LEU A 223 1.11 -16.82 -6.93
CA LEU A 223 -0.31 -16.70 -6.63
C LEU A 223 -1.04 -17.88 -7.27
N SER A 224 -1.84 -18.60 -6.49
CA SER A 224 -2.72 -19.65 -7.01
C SER A 224 -3.78 -19.02 -7.93
N GLY A 225 -4.24 -19.79 -8.91
CA GLY A 225 -5.39 -19.42 -9.73
C GLY A 225 -6.55 -20.36 -9.44
N ASN A 226 -7.67 -19.85 -8.91
CA ASN A 226 -8.98 -20.51 -8.86
C ASN A 226 -8.97 -22.03 -8.65
N GLU A 227 -8.24 -22.49 -7.64
CA GLU A 227 -8.59 -23.74 -6.98
C GLU A 227 -8.96 -23.35 -5.57
N ASN A 228 -10.16 -23.69 -5.14
CA ASN A 228 -10.56 -23.69 -3.75
C ASN A 228 -9.61 -24.64 -2.99
N SER A 229 -8.39 -24.21 -2.69
CA SER A 229 -7.40 -25.07 -2.06
C SER A 229 -7.59 -25.00 -0.55
N ASN A 230 -8.56 -25.78 -0.07
CA ASN A 230 -8.47 -26.49 1.21
C ASN A 230 -7.35 -27.54 1.17
N VAL A 231 -6.18 -27.20 0.61
CA VAL A 231 -5.03 -28.08 0.53
C VAL A 231 -3.90 -27.36 1.23
N VAL A 232 -3.81 -27.66 2.52
CA VAL A 232 -2.61 -27.46 3.33
C VAL A 232 -1.43 -28.06 2.55
N SER A 233 -0.51 -27.21 2.10
CA SER A 233 0.75 -27.66 1.51
C SER A 233 1.61 -28.24 2.63
N THR A 234 1.40 -29.52 2.97
CA THR A 234 2.40 -30.32 3.65
C THR A 234 3.46 -30.71 2.64
N ALA A 235 4.58 -30.00 2.63
CA ALA A 235 5.81 -30.52 2.05
C ALA A 235 6.18 -31.79 2.82
N VAL A 236 6.01 -32.95 2.18
CA VAL A 236 6.56 -34.21 2.67
C VAL A 236 8.05 -34.22 2.32
N THR A 237 8.85 -33.77 3.27
CA THR A 237 10.29 -34.05 3.28
C THR A 237 10.58 -35.16 4.28
N GLY A 238 11.10 -36.26 3.76
CA GLY A 238 11.91 -37.22 4.50
C GLY A 238 11.46 -38.66 4.27
N SER A 239 12.33 -39.66 4.15
CA SER A 239 13.78 -39.72 4.04
C SER A 239 14.10 -41.09 3.46
N ILE A 240 15.20 -41.18 2.73
CA ILE A 240 15.72 -42.39 2.09
C ILE A 240 15.83 -43.56 3.08
N VAL A 241 15.38 -44.73 2.61
CA VAL A 241 15.47 -46.04 3.26
C VAL A 241 16.94 -46.36 3.56
N GLY A 242 17.33 -46.27 4.83
CA GLY A 242 18.59 -46.81 5.34
C GLY A 242 18.38 -48.23 5.86
N LEU A 243 18.70 -49.23 5.04
CA LEU A 243 18.85 -50.62 5.46
C LEU A 243 20.04 -50.74 6.44
N ILE A 244 19.77 -51.15 7.68
CA ILE A 244 20.78 -51.55 8.66
C ILE A 244 21.15 -53.02 8.37
N PRO A 245 22.43 -53.38 8.14
CA PRO A 245 22.82 -54.77 8.17
C PRO A 245 23.04 -55.22 9.61
N LEU A 246 22.36 -56.30 9.99
CA LEU A 246 22.62 -57.07 11.22
C LEU A 246 23.95 -57.83 11.06
N PHE A 247 24.88 -57.60 11.97
CA PHE A 247 25.86 -58.59 12.40
C PHE A 247 25.52 -59.00 13.84
#